data_AF-V5WFC5-F1
#
_entry.id   AF-V5WFC5-F1
#
_cell.length_a   1.000
_cell.length_b   1.000
_cell.length_c   1.000
_cell.angle_alpha   90.00
_cell.angle_beta   90.00
_cell.angle_gamma   90.00
#
_symmetry.space_group_name_H-M   'P 1'
#
loop_
_entity.id
_entity.type
_entity.pdbx_description
1 polymer ?
#
loop_
_entity_poly.entity_id
_entity_poly.type
_entity_poly.pdbx_seq_one_letter_code
_entity_poly.pdbx_strand_id
1 'polypeptide(L)'
;MLSFNVQAQIDFLRWIRLGGIIIEEIKYEGLDRIISLSEKYSDIPMDLADASLVFISEKLNIKEIITIDNDYYIYRTIDKEKIRNIFAYE
;
A
#
# COMPACT_ATOMS: atom_id res chain seq x y z
N MET A 1 4.48 10.50 -8.75
CA MET A 1 5.75 10.01 -9.37
C MET A 1 5.39 9.24 -10.65
N LEU A 2 6.22 9.28 -11.71
CA LEU A 2 5.97 8.89 -13.13
C LEU A 2 5.30 9.93 -14.04
N SER A 3 4.73 11.02 -13.52
CA SER A 3 4.12 12.09 -14.34
C SER A 3 5.11 12.80 -15.28
N PHE A 4 6.41 12.64 -15.06
CA PHE A 4 7.49 13.22 -15.85
C PHE A 4 7.76 12.48 -17.17
N ASN A 5 7.29 11.24 -17.35
CA ASN A 5 7.57 10.45 -18.55
C ASN A 5 6.44 9.44 -18.88
N VAL A 6 5.69 9.72 -19.96
CA VAL A 6 4.59 8.86 -20.43
C VAL A 6 5.10 7.49 -20.91
N GLN A 7 6.27 7.42 -21.52
CA GLN A 7 6.83 6.15 -21.99
C GLN A 7 7.14 5.21 -20.82
N ALA A 8 7.69 5.72 -19.72
CA ALA A 8 7.90 4.95 -18.50
C ALA A 8 6.59 4.41 -17.91
N GLN A 9 5.50 5.20 -17.94
CA GLN A 9 4.17 4.73 -17.52
C GLN A 9 3.67 3.59 -18.43
N ILE A 10 3.80 3.74 -19.74
CA ILE A 10 3.39 2.71 -20.71
C ILE A 10 4.17 1.41 -20.50
N ASP A 11 5.49 1.49 -20.30
CA ASP A 11 6.33 0.32 -20.11
C ASP A 11 6.03 -0.41 -18.79
N PHE A 12 5.74 0.35 -17.73
CA PHE A 12 5.23 -0.22 -16.48
C PHE A 12 3.90 -0.97 -16.68
N LEU A 13 2.93 -0.37 -17.37
CA LEU A 13 1.65 -1.01 -17.68
C LEU A 13 1.81 -2.26 -18.56
N ARG A 14 2.74 -2.23 -19.52
CA ARG A 14 3.07 -3.41 -20.33
C ARG A 14 3.65 -4.54 -19.48
N TRP A 15 4.52 -4.22 -18.53
CA TRP A 15 5.08 -5.20 -17.60
C TRP A 15 4.02 -5.80 -16.68
N ILE A 16 3.09 -4.99 -16.15
CA ILE A 16 1.93 -5.48 -15.40
C ILE A 16 1.10 -6.45 -16.26
N ARG A 17 0.80 -6.08 -17.52
CA ARG A 17 0.04 -6.92 -18.46
C ARG A 17 0.72 -8.27 -18.75
N LEU A 18 2.05 -8.34 -18.64
CA LEU A 18 2.82 -9.58 -18.80
C LEU A 18 2.84 -10.44 -17.52
N GLY A 19 2.18 -10.02 -16.44
CA GLY A 19 2.10 -10.75 -15.18
C GLY A 19 3.21 -10.41 -14.19
N GLY A 20 3.82 -9.23 -14.29
CA GLY A 20 4.89 -8.78 -13.38
C GLY A 20 4.45 -8.60 -11.91
N ILE A 21 3.15 -8.41 -11.67
CA ILE A 21 2.54 -8.33 -10.33
C ILE A 21 1.23 -9.11 -10.29
N ILE A 22 0.82 -9.43 -9.07
CA ILE A 22 -0.55 -9.88 -8.76
C ILE A 22 -1.36 -8.64 -8.38
N ILE A 23 -2.55 -8.49 -8.95
CA ILE A 23 -3.48 -7.40 -8.63
C ILE A 23 -4.49 -7.92 -7.62
N GLU A 24 -4.53 -7.30 -6.45
CA GLU A 24 -5.47 -7.61 -5.39
C GLU A 24 -6.67 -6.66 -5.42
N GLU A 25 -7.87 -7.23 -5.52
CA GLU A 25 -9.11 -6.47 -5.48
C GLU A 25 -9.55 -6.22 -4.02
N ILE A 26 -9.86 -4.95 -3.74
CA ILE A 26 -10.56 -4.55 -2.52
C ILE A 26 -12.06 -4.64 -2.79
N LYS A 27 -12.69 -5.65 -2.21
CA LYS A 27 -14.14 -5.83 -2.28
C LYS A 27 -14.86 -4.82 -1.37
N TYR A 28 -16.17 -4.68 -1.57
CA TYR A 28 -17.01 -3.76 -0.82
C TYR A 28 -16.89 -3.92 0.69
N GLU A 29 -16.74 -5.15 1.19
CA GLU A 29 -16.59 -5.45 2.62
C GLU A 29 -15.29 -4.88 3.23
N GLY A 30 -14.30 -4.54 2.40
CA GLY A 30 -13.07 -3.88 2.84
C GLY A 30 -13.23 -2.39 3.12
N LEU A 31 -14.29 -1.75 2.62
CA LEU A 31 -14.46 -0.30 2.71
C LEU A 31 -14.61 0.16 4.17
N ASP A 32 -15.39 -0.54 4.98
CA ASP A 32 -15.56 -0.21 6.40
C ASP A 32 -14.22 -0.22 7.14
N ARG A 33 -13.34 -1.17 6.79
CA ARG A 33 -12.00 -1.25 7.39
C ARG A 33 -11.11 -0.10 6.94
N ILE A 34 -11.15 0.27 5.66
CA ILE A 34 -10.39 1.40 5.12
C ILE A 34 -10.85 2.71 5.76
N ILE A 35 -12.17 2.94 5.89
CA ILE A 35 -12.73 4.11 6.58
C ILE A 35 -12.22 4.17 8.03
N SER A 36 -12.29 3.05 8.76
CA SER A 36 -11.79 2.97 10.13
C SER A 36 -10.29 3.28 10.25
N LEU A 37 -9.47 2.83 9.29
CA LEU A 37 -8.04 3.14 9.25
C LEU A 37 -7.81 4.64 9.01
N SER A 38 -8.51 5.23 8.04
CA SER A 38 -8.42 6.66 7.75
C SER A 38 -8.86 7.53 8.93
N GLU A 39 -9.92 7.15 9.65
CA GLU A 39 -10.34 7.85 10.87
C GLU A 39 -9.30 7.72 11.98
N LYS A 40 -8.78 6.50 12.22
CA LYS A 40 -7.77 6.21 13.25
C LYS A 40 -6.49 7.00 13.06
N TYR A 41 -6.06 7.18 11.81
CA TYR A 41 -4.82 7.86 11.47
C TYR A 41 -5.06 9.28 10.96
N SER A 42 -6.22 9.88 11.24
CA SER A 42 -6.58 11.23 10.77
C SER A 42 -5.66 12.34 11.30
N ASP A 43 -4.95 12.10 12.40
CA ASP A 43 -3.96 13.03 12.98
C ASP A 43 -2.57 12.97 12.29
N ILE A 44 -2.36 12.03 11.36
CA ILE A 44 -1.11 11.87 10.60
C ILE A 44 -1.42 11.80 9.09
N PRO A 45 -0.46 12.00 8.17
CA PRO A 45 -0.75 11.87 6.76
C PRO A 45 -1.03 10.40 6.45
N MET A 46 -2.31 10.02 6.33
CA MET A 46 -2.74 8.76 5.73
C MET A 46 -3.68 9.10 4.58
N ASP A 47 -3.31 8.69 3.38
CA ASP A 47 -4.18 8.82 2.22
C ASP A 47 -4.93 7.50 1.92
N LEU A 48 -5.75 7.52 0.87
CA LEU A 48 -6.50 6.34 0.44
C LEU A 48 -5.59 5.18 0.03
N ALA A 49 -4.44 5.46 -0.59
CA ALA A 49 -3.50 4.44 -1.01
C ALA A 49 -2.83 3.77 0.20
N ASP A 50 -2.44 4.57 1.21
CA ASP A 50 -1.89 4.06 2.46
C ASP A 50 -2.89 3.15 3.19
N ALA A 51 -4.12 3.63 3.38
CA ALA A 51 -5.18 2.86 4.04
C ALA A 51 -5.51 1.56 3.29
N SER A 52 -5.56 1.64 1.95
CA SER A 52 -5.77 0.47 1.08
C SER A 52 -4.63 -0.55 1.21
N LEU A 53 -3.38 -0.09 1.29
CA LEU A 53 -2.21 -0.95 1.43
C LEU A 53 -2.17 -1.62 2.81
N VAL A 54 -2.47 -0.88 3.89
CA VAL A 54 -2.59 -1.46 5.25
C VAL A 54 -3.70 -2.51 5.29
N PHE A 55 -4.86 -2.24 4.68
CA PHE A 55 -5.96 -3.21 4.60
C PHE A 55 -5.55 -4.50 3.87
N ILE A 56 -4.91 -4.40 2.71
CA ILE A 56 -4.46 -5.59 1.96
C ILE A 56 -3.37 -6.35 2.73
N SER A 57 -2.44 -5.65 3.38
CA SER A 57 -1.43 -6.23 4.27
C SER A 57 -2.08 -7.04 5.40
N GLU A 58 -3.10 -6.49 6.06
CA GLU A 58 -3.87 -7.21 7.09
C GLU A 58 -4.63 -8.41 6.52
N LYS A 59 -5.36 -8.22 5.42
CA LYS A 59 -6.18 -9.27 4.77
C LYS A 59 -5.35 -10.48 4.33
N LEU A 60 -4.15 -10.24 3.82
CA LEU A 60 -3.25 -11.28 3.32
C LEU A 60 -2.20 -11.75 4.34
N ASN A 61 -2.19 -11.16 5.54
CA ASN A 61 -1.16 -11.39 6.56
C ASN A 61 0.27 -11.16 6.02
N ILE A 62 0.44 -10.11 5.21
CA ILE A 62 1.73 -9.71 4.64
C ILE A 62 2.29 -8.59 5.51
N LYS A 63 3.45 -8.82 6.14
CA LYS A 63 4.12 -7.82 6.99
C LYS A 63 5.25 -7.08 6.28
N GLU A 64 5.60 -7.52 5.08
CA GLU A 64 6.69 -6.96 4.28
C GLU A 64 6.11 -6.23 3.07
N ILE A 65 6.40 -4.95 2.96
CA ILE A 65 5.93 -4.10 1.86
C ILE A 65 7.12 -3.43 1.18
N ILE A 66 6.88 -2.93 -0.03
CA ILE A 66 7.79 -2.05 -0.74
C ILE A 66 7.13 -0.69 -0.82
N THR A 67 7.76 0.33 -0.21
CA THR A 67 7.36 1.73 -0.36
C THR A 67 8.58 2.63 -0.39
N ILE A 68 8.46 3.75 -1.10
CA ILE A 68 9.46 4.83 -1.12
C ILE A 68 9.12 5.90 -0.08
N ASP A 69 7.91 5.85 0.49
CA ASP A 69 7.50 6.72 1.56
C ASP A 69 8.18 6.31 2.88
N ASN A 70 8.97 7.24 3.43
CA ASN A 70 9.68 7.01 4.68
C ASN A 70 8.76 7.04 5.89
N ASP A 71 7.56 7.64 5.83
CA ASP A 71 6.67 7.77 6.99
C ASP A 71 5.80 6.53 7.22
N TYR A 72 5.90 5.53 6.34
CA TYR A 72 5.09 4.31 6.41
C TYR A 72 5.36 3.46 7.67
N TYR A 73 6.50 3.66 8.36
CA TYR A 73 6.80 2.96 9.63
C TYR A 73 5.82 3.29 10.76
N ILE A 74 4.92 4.27 10.59
CA ILE A 74 3.93 4.66 11.60
C ILE A 74 2.76 3.67 11.63
N TYR A 75 2.43 3.04 10.50
CA TYR A 75 1.28 2.15 10.40
C TYR A 75 1.53 0.77 11.04
N ARG A 76 0.46 0.18 11.54
CA ARG A 76 0.48 -1.10 12.28
C ARG A 76 -0.66 -1.97 11.80
N THR A 77 -0.43 -3.28 11.80
CA THR A 77 -1.50 -4.28 11.60
C THR A 77 -2.47 -4.28 12.79
N ILE A 78 -3.58 -5.01 12.65
CA ILE A 78 -4.56 -5.21 13.73
C ILE A 78 -3.94 -5.82 15.00
N ASP A 79 -2.90 -6.66 14.83
CA ASP A 79 -2.13 -7.26 15.92
C ASP A 79 -1.08 -6.31 16.52
N LYS A 80 -1.11 -5.03 16.13
CA LYS A 80 -0.17 -3.98 16.53
C LYS A 80 1.27 -4.23 16.11
N GLU A 81 1.48 -5.10 15.12
CA GLU A 81 2.81 -5.35 14.59
C GLU A 81 3.22 -4.27 13.59
N LYS A 82 4.52 -4.02 13.52
CA LYS A 82 5.10 -3.08 12.55
C LYS A 82 5.06 -3.70 11.16
N ILE A 83 4.59 -2.92 10.18
CA ILE A 83 4.82 -3.24 8.78
C ILE A 83 6.28 -2.91 8.46
N ARG A 84 7.00 -3.87 7.88
CA ARG A 84 8.42 -3.74 7.50
C ARG A 84 8.50 -3.28 6.05
N ASN A 85 9.10 -2.12 5.81
CA ASN A 85 9.48 -1.71 4.46
C ASN A 85 10.78 -2.43 4.06
N ILE A 86 10.72 -3.33 3.07
CA ILE A 86 11.88 -4.07 2.56
C ILE A 86 12.62 -3.33 1.43
N PHE A 87 12.14 -2.15 1.03
CA PHE A 87 12.84 -1.29 0.07
C PHE A 87 13.96 -0.45 0.72
N ALA A 88 13.98 -0.36 2.05
CA ALA A 88 15.04 0.31 2.77
C ALA A 88 16.37 -0.43 2.53
N TYR A 89 17.22 0.13 1.68
CA TYR A 89 18.63 -0.24 1.59
C TYR A 89 19.27 0.07 2.95
N GLU A 90 19.88 -0.93 3.58
CA GLU A 90 20.98 -0.71 4.54
C GLU A 90 22.26 -0.35 3.77
#